data_AF-A0A354ZIK3-F1
#
_entry.id   AF-A0A354ZIK3-F1
#
_cell.length_a   1.000
_cell.length_b   1.000
_cell.length_c   1.000
_cell.angle_alpha   90.00
_cell.angle_beta   90.00
_cell.angle_gamma   90.00
#
_symmetry.space_group_name_H-M   'P 1'
#
loop_
_entity.id
_entity.type
_entity.pdbx_description
1 polymer ?
#
loop_
_entity_poly.entity_id
_entity_poly.type
_entity_poly.pdbx_seq_one_letter_code
_entity_poly.pdbx_strand_id
1 'polypeptide(L)'
;MMGIVWVAMLAFGAVWAVCTRGPGSVAAMSISSAKEAVQLCLALAGSIGLWSGMARIAEQSGLTAALAAGIRPLLGPLFPDLARNSKSIPLIASSMAANLLG
;
A
#
# COMPACT_ATOMS: atom_id res chain seq x y z
N MET A 1 -13.89 19.81 6.98
CA MET A 1 -14.93 19.36 6.04
C MET A 1 -15.00 17.84 5.91
N MET A 2 -13.93 17.12 5.53
CA MET A 2 -14.02 15.65 5.34
C MET A 2 -14.39 14.84 6.60
N GLY A 3 -13.90 15.20 7.78
CA GLY A 3 -14.23 14.47 9.02
C GLY A 3 -15.72 14.50 9.35
N ILE A 4 -16.40 15.62 9.09
CA ILE A 4 -17.84 15.76 9.34
C ILE A 4 -18.65 14.88 8.39
N VAL A 5 -18.24 14.82 7.12
CA VAL A 5 -18.89 13.96 6.11
C VAL A 5 -18.79 12.49 6.51
N TRP A 6 -17.62 12.05 6.96
CA TRP A 6 -17.39 10.66 7.35
C TRP A 6 -18.23 10.25 8.57
N VAL A 7 -18.27 11.11 9.59
CA VAL A 7 -19.09 10.88 10.78
C VAL A 7 -20.58 10.90 10.45
N ALA A 8 -21.03 11.82 9.59
CA ALA A 8 -22.43 11.90 9.16
C ALA A 8 -22.87 10.62 8.40
N MET A 9 -22.02 10.10 7.51
CA MET A 9 -22.30 8.85 6.79
C MET A 9 -22.38 7.64 7.72
N LEU A 10 -21.46 7.53 8.69
CA LEU A 10 -21.50 6.46 9.69
C LEU A 10 -22.72 6.55 10.60
N ALA A 11 -23.05 7.76 11.07
CA ALA A 11 -24.20 7.99 11.94
C ALA A 11 -25.51 7.63 11.22
N PHE A 12 -25.66 8.05 9.96
CA PHE A 12 -26.84 7.72 9.17
C PHE A 12 -26.97 6.21 8.92
N GLY A 13 -25.87 5.54 8.57
CA GLY A 13 -25.83 4.09 8.39
C GLY A 13 -26.18 3.32 9.68
N ALA A 14 -25.67 3.78 10.83
CA ALA A 14 -25.97 3.18 12.12
C ALA A 14 -27.46 3.33 12.48
N VAL A 15 -28.04 4.52 12.30
CA VAL A 15 -29.47 4.78 12.56
C VAL A 15 -30.35 3.93 11.64
N TRP A 16 -30.04 3.87 10.34
CA TRP A 16 -30.78 3.06 9.38
C TRP A 16 -30.72 1.56 9.73
N ALA A 17 -29.56 1.05 10.14
CA ALA A 17 -29.38 -0.33 10.56
C ALA A 17 -30.23 -0.69 11.79
N VAL A 18 -30.29 0.20 12.78
CA VAL A 18 -31.15 0.02 13.97
C VAL A 18 -32.63 0.02 13.58
N CYS A 19 -33.07 0.95 12.73
CA CYS A 19 -34.47 1.04 12.28
C CYS A 19 -34.93 -0.18 11.47
N THR A 20 -34.04 -0.79 10.67
CA THR A 20 -34.43 -1.88 9.75
C THR A 20 -34.31 -3.28 10.37
N ARG A 21 -33.35 -3.48 11.30
CA ARG A 21 -33.00 -4.81 11.84
C ARG A 21 -33.05 -4.94 13.37
N GLY A 22 -33.30 -3.85 14.09
CA GLY A 22 -33.37 -3.83 15.56
C GLY A 22 -32.00 -3.80 16.26
N PRO A 23 -31.94 -3.40 17.54
CA PRO A 23 -30.68 -3.09 18.24
C PRO A 23 -29.77 -4.31 18.47
N GLY A 24 -30.34 -5.50 18.65
CA GLY A 24 -29.55 -6.73 18.86
C GLY A 24 -28.76 -7.19 17.64
N SER A 25 -29.28 -6.93 16.43
CA SER A 25 -28.59 -7.28 15.17
C SER A 25 -27.37 -6.39 14.95
N VAL A 26 -27.44 -5.12 15.33
CA VAL A 26 -26.34 -4.15 15.16
C VAL A 26 -25.15 -4.51 16.04
N ALA A 27 -25.36 -4.86 17.30
CA ALA A 27 -24.29 -5.25 18.21
C ALA A 27 -23.51 -6.49 17.71
N ALA A 28 -24.23 -7.51 17.22
CA ALA A 28 -23.61 -8.72 16.66
C ALA A 28 -22.83 -8.42 15.37
N MET A 29 -23.38 -7.60 14.47
CA MET A 29 -22.70 -7.17 13.25
C MET A 29 -21.42 -6.38 13.57
N SER A 30 -21.45 -5.45 14.53
CA SER A 30 -20.26 -4.69 14.93
C SER A 30 -19.13 -5.57 15.45
N ILE A 31 -19.45 -6.59 16.27
CA ILE A 31 -18.46 -7.55 16.77
C ILE A 31 -17.87 -8.39 15.61
N SER A 32 -18.72 -8.84 14.69
CA SER A 32 -18.26 -9.58 13.50
C SER A 32 -17.33 -8.73 12.64
N SER A 33 -17.70 -7.48 12.35
CA SER A 33 -16.86 -6.55 11.58
C SER A 33 -15.54 -6.23 12.28
N ALA A 34 -15.53 -6.09 13.61
CA ALA A 34 -14.29 -5.91 14.37
C ALA A 34 -13.37 -7.13 14.23
N LYS A 35 -13.91 -8.35 14.27
CA LYS A 35 -13.14 -9.58 14.05
C LYS A 35 -12.55 -9.63 12.64
N GLU A 36 -13.34 -9.32 11.61
CA GLU A 36 -12.87 -9.26 10.23
C GLU A 36 -11.76 -8.21 10.05
N ALA A 37 -11.92 -7.03 10.64
CA ALA A 37 -10.91 -5.99 10.60
C ALA A 37 -9.58 -6.46 11.22
N VAL A 38 -9.63 -7.11 12.39
CA VAL A 38 -8.43 -7.68 13.04
C VAL A 38 -7.80 -8.76 12.18
N GLN A 39 -8.60 -9.66 11.59
CA GLN A 39 -8.09 -10.71 10.69
C GLN A 39 -7.42 -10.11 9.45
N LEU A 40 -8.02 -9.07 8.85
CA LEU A 40 -7.43 -8.34 7.73
C LEU A 40 -6.12 -7.67 8.12
N CYS A 41 -6.07 -6.98 9.27
CA CYS A 41 -4.86 -6.36 9.78
C CYS A 41 -3.74 -7.38 9.98
N LEU A 42 -4.03 -8.53 10.58
CA LEU A 42 -3.05 -9.60 10.77
C LEU A 42 -2.56 -10.19 9.45
N ALA A 43 -3.48 -10.42 8.50
CA ALA A 43 -3.14 -10.92 7.16
C ALA A 43 -2.21 -9.95 6.42
N LEU A 44 -2.55 -8.65 6.44
CA LEU A 44 -1.75 -7.60 5.81
C LEU A 44 -0.41 -7.38 6.52
N ALA A 45 -0.38 -7.41 7.85
CA ALA A 45 0.86 -7.28 8.62
C ALA A 45 1.82 -8.44 8.30
N GLY A 46 1.31 -9.67 8.22
CA GLY A 46 2.10 -10.84 7.82
C GLY A 46 2.62 -10.72 6.39
N SER A 47 1.76 -10.35 5.44
CA SER A 47 2.14 -10.25 4.02
C SER A 47 3.16 -9.13 3.78
N ILE A 48 2.91 -7.93 4.33
CA ILE A 48 3.83 -6.79 4.23
C ILE A 48 5.14 -7.08 4.95
N GLY A 49 5.10 -7.74 6.11
CA GLY A 49 6.30 -8.14 6.85
C GLY A 49 7.18 -9.11 6.05
N LEU A 50 6.57 -10.15 5.45
CA LEU A 50 7.27 -11.09 4.58
C LEU A 50 7.89 -10.37 3.37
N TRP A 51 7.09 -9.55 2.69
CA TRP A 51 7.52 -8.83 1.50
C TRP A 51 8.66 -7.85 1.81
N SER A 52 8.53 -7.06 2.88
CA SER A 52 9.56 -6.12 3.34
C SER A 52 10.85 -6.85 3.71
N GLY A 53 10.76 -8.03 4.32
CA GLY A 53 11.91 -8.88 4.61
C GLY A 53 12.62 -9.34 3.33
N MET A 54 11.87 -9.83 2.35
CA MET A 54 12.42 -10.22 1.04
C MET A 54 13.06 -9.04 0.31
N ALA A 55 12.40 -7.89 0.29
CA ALA A 55 12.92 -6.66 -0.32
C ALA A 55 14.26 -6.25 0.32
N ARG A 56 14.38 -6.32 1.66
CA ARG A 56 15.65 -6.06 2.36
C ARG A 56 16.76 -7.06 1.99
N ILE A 57 16.44 -8.34 1.82
CA ILE A 57 17.43 -9.36 1.38
C ILE A 57 17.88 -9.06 -0.06
N ALA A 58 16.96 -8.69 -0.95
CA ALA A 58 17.28 -8.28 -2.32
C ALA A 58 18.16 -7.02 -2.35
N GLU A 59 17.93 -6.08 -1.44
CA GLU A 59 18.76 -4.88 -1.30
C GLU A 59 20.17 -5.21 -0.78
N GLN A 60 20.28 -6.00 0.29
CA GLN A 60 21.57 -6.39 0.89
C GLN A 60 22.43 -7.27 -0.03
N SER A 61 21.81 -8.10 -0.87
CA SER A 61 22.51 -8.92 -1.86
C SER A 61 22.96 -8.14 -3.10
N GLY A 62 22.60 -6.86 -3.23
CA GLY A 62 22.89 -6.03 -4.40
C GLY A 62 22.02 -6.36 -5.62
N LEU A 63 21.00 -7.22 -5.46
CA LEU A 63 20.07 -7.58 -6.54
C LEU A 63 19.28 -6.36 -7.02
N THR A 64 18.86 -5.47 -6.10
CA THR A 64 18.20 -4.21 -6.44
C THR A 64 19.08 -3.32 -7.33
N ALA A 65 20.38 -3.24 -7.05
CA ALA A 65 21.34 -2.47 -7.84
C ALA A 65 21.57 -3.08 -9.23
N ALA A 66 21.62 -4.42 -9.31
CA ALA A 66 21.70 -5.13 -10.58
C ALA A 66 20.44 -4.91 -11.44
N LEU A 67 19.25 -4.96 -10.83
CA LEU A 67 17.98 -4.69 -11.50
C LEU A 67 17.92 -3.25 -12.00
N ALA A 68 18.31 -2.27 -11.17
CA ALA A 68 18.40 -0.87 -11.54
C ALA A 68 19.35 -0.64 -12.71
N ALA A 69 20.49 -1.34 -12.77
CA ALA A 69 21.40 -1.28 -13.90
C ALA A 69 20.76 -1.80 -15.21
N GLY A 70 19.91 -2.83 -15.13
CA GLY A 70 19.14 -3.36 -16.26
C GLY A 70 18.00 -2.44 -16.73
N ILE A 71 17.42 -1.64 -15.83
CA ILE A 71 16.37 -0.65 -16.16
C ILE A 71 16.97 0.63 -16.77
N ARG A 72 18.23 0.93 -16.45
CA ARG A 72 18.98 2.10 -16.95
C ARG A 72 18.94 2.29 -18.48
N PRO A 73 19.13 1.27 -19.35
CA PRO A 73 19.03 1.44 -20.80
C PRO A 73 17.61 1.79 -21.27
N LEU A 74 16.56 1.41 -20.54
CA LEU A 74 15.18 1.77 -20.86
C LEU A 74 14.88 3.25 -20.53
N LEU A 75 15.54 3.80 -19.52
CA LEU A 75 15.37 5.20 -19.08
C LEU A 75 15.97 6.23 -20.03
N GLY A 76 17.01 5.88 -20.79
CA GLY A 76 17.63 6.78 -21.78
C GLY A 76 16.65 7.34 -22.83
N PRO A 77 15.88 6.50 -23.54
CA PRO A 77 14.88 6.97 -24.50
C PRO A 77 13.63 7.57 -23.86
N LEU A 78 13.26 7.14 -22.64
CA LEU A 78 12.10 7.69 -21.89
C LEU A 78 12.38 9.09 -21.33
N PHE A 79 13.62 9.38 -20.96
CA PHE A 79 14.02 10.65 -20.35
C PHE A 79 15.29 11.24 -21.00
N PRO A 80 15.21 11.64 -22.29
CA PRO A 80 16.36 12.16 -23.03
C PRO A 80 16.93 13.47 -22.47
N ASP A 81 16.08 14.34 -21.90
CA ASP A 81 16.53 15.62 -21.30
C ASP A 81 17.25 15.43 -19.96
N LEU A 82 16.90 14.40 -19.19
CA LEU A 82 17.56 14.06 -17.91
C LEU A 82 18.93 13.42 -18.11
N ALA A 83 19.18 12.78 -19.26
CA ALA A 83 20.46 12.16 -19.58
C ALA A 83 21.62 13.17 -19.62
N ARG A 84 21.35 14.47 -19.81
CA ARG A 84 22.36 15.54 -19.80
C ARG A 84 22.90 15.88 -18.40
N ASN A 85 22.25 15.42 -17.31
CA ASN A 85 22.65 15.74 -15.94
C ASN A 85 22.77 14.46 -15.09
N SER A 86 23.99 13.96 -14.92
CA SER A 86 24.28 12.52 -14.75
C SER A 86 23.94 11.88 -13.39
N LYS A 87 23.18 12.53 -12.50
CA LYS A 87 22.85 11.98 -11.16
C LYS A 87 21.42 11.46 -11.01
N SER A 88 20.47 11.91 -11.84
CA SER A 88 19.05 11.59 -11.64
C SER A 88 18.65 10.21 -12.18
N ILE A 89 19.25 9.76 -13.29
CA ILE A 89 18.90 8.48 -13.92
C ILE A 89 19.13 7.26 -13.00
N PRO A 90 20.27 7.14 -12.28
CA PRO A 90 20.46 6.04 -11.34
C PRO A 90 19.46 6.05 -10.17
N LEU A 91 19.05 7.23 -9.69
CA LEU A 91 18.05 7.39 -8.63
C LEU A 91 16.66 6.93 -9.09
N ILE A 92 16.27 7.28 -10.32
CA ILE A 92 14.99 6.84 -10.90
C ILE A 92 15.01 5.33 -11.13
N ALA A 93 16.10 4.79 -11.69
CA ALA A 93 16.25 3.35 -11.91
C ALA A 93 16.17 2.57 -10.59
N SER A 94 16.80 3.07 -9.52
CA SER A 94 16.75 2.47 -8.19
C SER A 94 15.35 2.56 -7.59
N SER A 95 14.64 3.69 -7.74
CA SER A 95 13.26 3.83 -7.27
C SER A 95 12.29 2.94 -8.05
N MET A 96 12.48 2.77 -9.35
CA MET A 96 11.69 1.84 -10.16
C MET A 96 11.98 0.39 -9.79
N ALA A 97 13.26 0.03 -9.59
CA ALA A 97 13.64 -1.29 -9.12
C ALA A 97 13.04 -1.60 -7.74
N ALA A 98 13.02 -0.62 -6.82
CA ALA A 98 12.37 -0.74 -5.53
C ALA A 98 10.86 -0.94 -5.68
N ASN A 99 10.16 -0.16 -6.51
CA ASN A 99 8.72 -0.35 -6.77
C ASN A 99 8.40 -1.70 -7.45
N LEU A 100 9.30 -2.25 -8.27
CA LEU A 100 9.12 -3.55 -8.93
C LEU A 100 9.37 -4.72 -7.97
N LEU A 101 10.32 -4.56 -7.04
CA LEU A 101 10.54 -5.48 -5.93
C LEU A 101 9.54 -5.26 -4.77
N GLY A 102 8.70 -4.22 -4.90
CA GLY A 102 7.57 -3.81 -4.07
C GLY A 102 7.91 -2.97 -2.85
#